data_AF-A0A523WV88-F1
#
_entry.id   AF-A0A523WV88-F1
#
_cell.length_a   1.000
_cell.length_b   1.000
_cell.length_c   1.000
_cell.angle_alpha   90.00
_cell.angle_beta   90.00
_cell.angle_gamma   90.00
#
_symmetry.space_group_name_H-M   'P 1'
#
loop_
_entity.id
_entity.type
_entity.pdbx_description
1 polymer ?
#
loop_
_entity_poly.entity_id
_entity_poly.type
_entity_poly.pdbx_seq_one_letter_code
_entity_poly.pdbx_strand_id
1 'polypeptide(L)'
;MIYLPYCPKCGVEADEGENYCPACGQRLSEGGDRRVRRLSDRRAVDHLSLGFNLAMARPMVFAPALLGGIIFIVIDNFGGGTGPSSSTPILFFVSIVSIVGSIITFVLNFATIDMARDAYVDEPLDLRRSFNYALSRIGTFFIASIVAALLSLTIVLIPMAILMVVIIVMDETGIMDAISKAFGVFTKDLGDVIIVFVAAIVGNTLLGWAPLVGGLLIACYGVVLDLAFIDIYHHYKKEYLAF
;
A
#
# COMPACT_ATOMS: atom_id res chain seq x y z
N MET A 1 -46.11 -5.43 15.36
CA MET A 1 -45.32 -6.67 15.45
C MET A 1 -44.20 -6.37 16.42
N ILE A 2 -44.33 -6.84 17.66
CA ILE A 2 -43.42 -6.56 18.76
C ILE A 2 -42.30 -7.60 18.66
N TYR A 3 -41.05 -7.17 18.48
CA TYR A 3 -39.90 -8.06 18.44
C TYR A 3 -39.54 -8.43 19.88
N LEU A 4 -39.92 -9.63 20.32
CA LEU A 4 -39.43 -10.18 21.58
C LEU A 4 -37.91 -10.45 21.46
N PRO A 5 -37.07 -9.89 22.34
CA PRO A 5 -35.62 -10.10 22.29
C PRO A 5 -35.27 -11.47 22.89
N TYR A 6 -34.81 -12.39 22.04
CA TYR A 6 -34.21 -13.65 22.49
C TYR A 6 -32.79 -13.41 23.00
N CYS A 7 -32.41 -14.08 24.09
CA CYS A 7 -31.04 -14.01 24.59
C CYS A 7 -30.06 -14.66 23.59
N PRO A 8 -29.00 -13.97 23.12
CA PRO A 8 -28.09 -14.50 22.10
C PRO A 8 -27.20 -15.64 22.59
N LYS A 9 -27.14 -15.89 23.91
CA LYS A 9 -26.28 -16.91 24.51
C LYS A 9 -27.00 -18.22 24.80
N CYS A 10 -28.28 -18.16 25.19
CA CYS A 10 -29.05 -19.33 25.57
C CYS A 10 -30.37 -19.49 24.83
N GLY A 11 -30.76 -18.52 23.99
CA GLY A 11 -31.98 -18.56 23.18
C GLY A 11 -33.28 -18.41 23.98
N VAL A 12 -33.21 -18.12 25.28
CA VAL A 12 -34.39 -17.94 26.14
C VAL A 12 -35.02 -16.58 25.88
N GLU A 13 -36.34 -16.54 25.78
CA GLU A 13 -37.13 -15.32 25.67
C GLU A 13 -36.91 -14.45 26.90
N ALA A 14 -36.56 -13.18 26.68
CA ALA A 14 -36.43 -12.20 27.75
C ALA A 14 -37.57 -11.19 27.67
N ASP A 15 -38.15 -10.87 28.84
CA ASP A 15 -39.21 -9.88 28.96
C ASP A 15 -38.68 -8.46 28.70
N GLU A 16 -39.54 -7.62 28.12
CA GLU A 16 -39.22 -6.22 27.81
C GLU A 16 -38.95 -5.43 29.10
N GLY A 17 -37.68 -5.15 29.38
CA GLY A 17 -37.25 -4.32 30.51
C GLY A 17 -36.17 -4.92 31.41
N GLU A 18 -35.81 -6.20 31.22
CA GLU A 18 -34.75 -6.82 32.02
C GLU A 18 -33.35 -6.49 31.49
N ASN A 19 -32.47 -6.03 32.38
CA ASN A 19 -31.09 -5.71 32.03
C ASN A 19 -30.19 -6.94 31.91
N TYR A 20 -30.62 -8.11 32.40
CA TYR A 20 -29.86 -9.35 32.45
C TYR A 20 -30.77 -10.54 32.14
N CYS A 21 -30.25 -11.54 31.45
CA CYS A 21 -30.97 -12.76 31.15
C CYS A 21 -31.14 -13.60 32.44
N PRO A 22 -32.37 -13.96 32.83
CA PRO A 22 -32.62 -14.69 34.07
C PRO A 22 -32.08 -16.12 34.03
N ALA A 23 -31.90 -16.71 32.85
CA ALA A 23 -31.41 -18.07 32.69
C ALA A 23 -29.87 -18.19 32.73
N CYS A 24 -29.13 -17.19 32.25
CA CYS A 24 -27.67 -17.29 32.10
C CYS A 24 -26.88 -16.09 32.63
N GLY A 25 -27.55 -15.05 33.16
CA GLY A 25 -26.94 -13.85 33.72
C GLY A 25 -26.35 -12.88 32.68
N GLN A 26 -26.53 -13.14 31.38
CA GLN A 26 -25.98 -12.29 30.31
C GLN A 26 -26.71 -10.95 30.23
N ARG A 27 -25.99 -9.82 30.23
CA ARG A 27 -26.58 -8.47 30.14
C ARG A 27 -27.32 -8.25 28.80
N LEU A 28 -28.58 -7.82 28.83
CA LEU A 28 -29.48 -7.62 27.68
C LEU A 28 -29.63 -6.14 27.28
N SER A 29 -29.28 -5.20 28.17
CA SER A 29 -29.44 -3.75 28.00
C SER A 29 -28.45 -3.06 27.04
N GLU A 30 -27.85 -3.80 26.12
CA GLU A 30 -26.96 -3.26 25.05
C GLU A 30 -27.49 -3.59 23.65
N GLY A 31 -28.82 -3.72 23.52
CA GLY A 31 -29.50 -4.04 22.26
C GLY A 31 -29.75 -2.85 21.33
N GLY A 32 -29.45 -1.62 21.74
CA GLY A 32 -29.79 -0.39 20.99
C GLY A 32 -28.64 0.26 20.20
N ASP A 33 -27.39 -0.15 20.42
CA ASP A 33 -26.21 0.50 19.81
C ASP A 33 -25.23 -0.50 19.18
N ARG A 34 -25.76 -1.65 18.73
CA ARG A 34 -25.08 -2.52 17.75
C ARG A 34 -25.38 -2.09 16.32
N ARG A 35 -25.53 -0.79 16.06
CA ARG A 35 -25.12 -0.29 14.74
C ARG A 35 -23.62 -0.51 14.69
N VAL A 36 -23.21 -1.56 13.99
CA VAL A 36 -21.90 -1.70 13.35
C VAL A 36 -20.84 -0.95 14.15
N ARG A 37 -20.31 -1.60 15.21
CA ARG A 37 -19.03 -1.18 15.78
C ARG A 37 -18.12 -1.01 14.57
N ARG A 38 -17.89 0.25 14.21
CA ARG A 38 -17.22 0.65 12.97
C ARG A 38 -15.99 -0.24 12.87
N LEU A 39 -15.92 -1.02 11.80
CA LEU A 39 -14.69 -1.69 11.43
C LEU A 39 -13.55 -0.66 11.23
N SER A 40 -13.93 0.62 11.06
CA SER A 40 -13.22 1.90 11.36
C SER A 40 -12.83 2.10 12.85
N ASP A 41 -12.24 1.10 13.50
CA ASP A 41 -11.37 1.30 14.68
C ASP A 41 -9.98 0.67 14.48
N ARG A 42 -9.68 0.20 13.26
CA ARG A 42 -8.28 0.03 12.87
C ARG A 42 -7.72 1.43 12.65
N ARG A 43 -6.79 1.84 13.51
CA ARG A 43 -6.10 3.13 13.37
C ARG A 43 -5.04 2.99 12.28
N ALA A 44 -4.60 4.09 11.70
CA ALA A 44 -3.42 4.16 10.81
C ALA A 44 -2.21 3.30 11.25
N VAL A 45 -1.97 3.22 12.56
CA VAL A 45 -0.89 2.40 13.14
C VAL A 45 -1.12 0.91 12.91
N ASP A 46 -2.37 0.45 12.93
CA ASP A 46 -2.72 -0.95 12.67
C ASP A 46 -2.41 -1.32 11.22
N HIS A 47 -2.72 -0.45 10.25
CA HIS A 47 -2.38 -0.64 8.84
C HIS A 47 -0.86 -0.76 8.63
N LEU A 48 -0.08 0.12 9.26
CA LEU A 48 1.39 0.07 9.21
C LEU A 48 1.94 -1.18 9.90
N SER A 49 1.41 -1.55 11.05
CA SER A 49 1.84 -2.74 11.79
C SER A 49 1.53 -4.02 11.01
N LEU A 50 0.38 -4.07 10.34
CA LEU A 50 -0.02 -5.17 9.47
C LEU A 50 0.92 -5.26 8.27
N GLY A 51 1.19 -4.14 7.59
CA GLY A 51 2.13 -4.11 6.48
C GLY A 51 3.53 -4.58 6.89
N PHE A 52 4.02 -4.13 8.04
CA PHE A 52 5.30 -4.57 8.58
C PHE A 52 5.32 -6.06 8.90
N ASN A 53 4.32 -6.56 9.64
CA ASN A 53 4.24 -7.96 10.04
C ASN A 53 4.12 -8.88 8.82
N LEU A 54 3.33 -8.50 7.84
CA LEU A 54 3.14 -9.27 6.62
C LEU A 54 4.41 -9.32 5.77
N ALA A 55 5.09 -8.19 5.61
CA ALA A 55 6.36 -8.13 4.89
C ALA A 55 7.46 -8.96 5.58
N MET A 56 7.48 -8.97 6.92
CA MET A 56 8.41 -9.80 7.69
C MET A 56 8.06 -11.29 7.68
N ALA A 57 6.78 -11.64 7.65
CA ALA A 57 6.33 -13.02 7.48
C ALA A 57 6.67 -13.57 6.08
N ARG A 58 6.71 -12.70 5.07
CA ARG A 58 6.97 -13.05 3.67
C ARG A 58 8.07 -12.17 3.06
N PRO A 59 9.35 -12.38 3.41
CA PRO A 59 10.44 -11.49 3.01
C PRO A 59 10.67 -11.42 1.49
N MET A 60 10.12 -12.35 0.71
CA MET A 60 10.24 -12.34 -0.74
C MET A 60 9.55 -11.13 -1.39
N VAL A 61 8.62 -10.46 -0.71
CA VAL A 61 7.98 -9.21 -1.16
C VAL A 61 9.01 -8.08 -1.35
N PHE A 62 10.13 -8.12 -0.63
CA PHE A 62 11.20 -7.13 -0.78
C PHE A 62 12.05 -7.34 -2.04
N ALA A 63 11.93 -8.48 -2.74
CA ALA A 63 12.84 -8.83 -3.83
C ALA A 63 12.88 -7.79 -4.97
N PRO A 64 11.75 -7.30 -5.52
CA PRO A 64 11.80 -6.32 -6.60
C PRO A 64 12.38 -4.98 -6.12
N ALA A 65 12.01 -4.52 -4.92
CA ALA A 65 12.51 -3.28 -4.33
C ALA A 65 14.04 -3.34 -4.10
N LEU A 66 14.55 -4.44 -3.55
CA LEU A 66 15.98 -4.64 -3.33
C LEU A 66 16.75 -4.72 -4.65
N LEU A 67 16.23 -5.44 -5.64
CA LEU A 67 16.83 -5.50 -6.98
C LEU A 67 16.88 -4.11 -7.62
N GLY A 68 15.80 -3.34 -7.53
CA GLY A 68 15.76 -1.94 -8.01
C GLY A 68 16.81 -1.07 -7.32
N GLY A 69 16.93 -1.17 -5.99
CA GLY A 69 17.95 -0.47 -5.22
C GLY A 69 19.38 -0.84 -5.61
N ILE A 70 19.68 -2.13 -5.81
CA ILE A 70 21.00 -2.61 -6.25
C ILE A 70 21.31 -2.09 -7.66
N ILE A 71 20.35 -2.18 -8.59
CA ILE A 71 20.50 -1.67 -9.96
C ILE A 71 20.84 -0.17 -9.92
N PHE A 72 20.11 0.60 -9.11
CA PHE A 72 20.37 2.03 -8.94
C PHE A 72 21.79 2.30 -8.42
N ILE A 73 22.24 1.59 -7.39
CA ILE A 73 23.60 1.72 -6.84
C ILE A 73 24.65 1.40 -7.91
N VAL A 74 24.46 0.32 -8.67
CA VAL A 74 25.40 -0.05 -9.74
C VAL A 74 25.46 1.04 -10.81
N ILE A 75 24.32 1.57 -11.26
CA ILE A 75 24.27 2.62 -12.28
C ILE A 75 24.96 3.89 -11.79
N ASP A 76 24.71 4.30 -10.54
CA ASP A 76 25.31 5.51 -9.96
C ASP A 76 26.83 5.39 -9.87
N ASN A 77 27.34 4.22 -9.46
CA ASN A 77 28.79 3.96 -9.40
C ASN A 77 29.43 3.84 -10.79
N PHE A 78 28.72 3.32 -11.80
CA PHE A 78 29.22 3.25 -13.17
C PHE A 78 29.15 4.60 -13.92
N GLY A 79 28.16 5.44 -13.59
CA GLY A 79 27.94 6.73 -14.24
C GLY A 79 28.60 7.94 -13.56
N GLY A 80 28.96 7.81 -12.28
CA GLY A 80 29.43 8.88 -11.40
C GLY A 80 30.93 8.86 -11.09
N GLY A 81 31.77 8.27 -11.95
CA GLY A 81 33.21 8.42 -11.85
C GLY A 81 33.58 9.91 -11.97
N THR A 82 33.79 10.57 -10.84
CA THR A 82 34.30 11.96 -10.67
C THR A 82 35.75 12.13 -11.13
N GLY A 83 36.18 11.32 -12.11
CA GLY A 83 37.48 11.43 -12.76
C GLY A 83 37.40 12.39 -13.95
N PRO A 84 38.33 13.35 -14.08
CA PRO A 84 38.40 14.15 -15.29
C PRO A 84 38.85 13.26 -16.45
N SER A 85 38.24 13.46 -17.61
CA SER A 85 38.56 12.85 -18.91
C SER A 85 38.10 11.40 -19.14
N SER A 86 36.86 11.24 -19.60
CA SER A 86 36.49 10.06 -20.39
C SER A 86 35.98 10.50 -21.77
N SER A 87 36.57 9.91 -22.80
CA SER A 87 36.24 10.09 -24.20
C SER A 87 34.73 9.89 -24.48
N THR A 88 34.20 10.64 -25.45
CA THR A 88 32.79 10.63 -25.90
C THR A 88 32.12 9.25 -26.03
N PRO A 89 32.78 8.15 -26.47
CA PRO A 89 32.14 6.83 -26.52
C PRO A 89 31.80 6.22 -25.14
N ILE A 90 32.53 6.56 -24.08
CA ILE A 90 32.25 6.04 -22.73
C ILE A 90 30.95 6.65 -22.18
N LEU A 91 30.74 7.95 -22.42
CA LEU A 91 29.52 8.66 -22.01
C LEU A 91 28.27 8.10 -22.70
N PHE A 92 28.37 7.70 -23.97
CA PHE A 92 27.27 7.09 -24.71
C PHE A 92 26.89 5.70 -24.16
N PHE A 93 27.88 4.89 -23.78
CA PHE A 93 27.58 3.58 -23.19
C PHE A 93 26.94 3.72 -21.81
N VAL A 94 27.45 4.63 -20.98
CA VAL A 94 26.89 4.92 -19.65
C VAL A 94 25.43 5.40 -19.75
N SER A 95 25.10 6.26 -20.73
CA SER A 95 23.72 6.74 -20.89
C SER A 95 22.75 5.63 -21.30
N ILE A 96 23.14 4.71 -22.18
CA ILE A 96 22.32 3.54 -22.52
C ILE A 96 22.07 2.67 -21.30
N VAL A 97 23.12 2.35 -20.53
CA VAL A 97 23.01 1.52 -19.32
C VAL A 97 22.09 2.19 -18.31
N SER A 98 22.19 3.50 -18.13
CA SER A 98 21.31 4.29 -17.24
C SER A 98 19.86 4.29 -17.71
N ILE A 99 19.61 4.45 -19.01
CA ILE A 99 18.25 4.38 -19.57
C ILE A 99 17.65 3.00 -19.36
N VAL A 100 18.37 1.92 -19.72
CA VAL A 100 17.87 0.55 -19.52
C VAL A 100 17.63 0.26 -18.05
N GLY A 101 18.55 0.67 -17.20
CA GLY A 101 18.44 0.49 -15.75
C GLY A 101 17.27 1.25 -15.12
N SER A 102 17.00 2.48 -15.57
CA SER A 102 15.84 3.24 -15.11
C SER A 102 14.52 2.62 -15.57
N ILE A 103 14.45 2.07 -16.78
CA ILE A 103 13.28 1.31 -17.26
C ILE A 103 13.08 0.06 -16.41
N ILE A 104 14.13 -0.71 -16.13
CA ILE A 104 14.02 -1.91 -15.29
C ILE A 104 13.57 -1.54 -13.87
N THR A 105 14.15 -0.50 -13.28
CA THR A 105 13.80 -0.01 -11.93
C THR A 105 12.35 0.47 -11.89
N PHE A 106 11.91 1.17 -12.93
CA PHE A 106 10.51 1.59 -13.11
C PHE A 106 9.57 0.38 -13.08
N VAL A 107 9.86 -0.66 -13.87
CA VAL A 107 9.05 -1.90 -13.88
C VAL A 107 9.07 -2.59 -12.51
N LEU A 108 10.23 -2.67 -11.86
CA LEU A 108 10.39 -3.29 -10.54
C LEU A 108 9.57 -2.56 -9.46
N ASN A 109 9.39 -1.24 -9.55
CA ASN A 109 8.52 -0.53 -8.61
C ASN A 109 7.06 -1.00 -8.69
N PHE A 110 6.50 -1.22 -9.89
CA PHE A 110 5.15 -1.78 -10.01
C PHE A 110 5.10 -3.26 -9.63
N ALA A 111 6.15 -4.02 -9.94
CA ALA A 111 6.26 -5.41 -9.50
C ALA A 111 6.29 -5.53 -7.96
N THR A 112 6.86 -4.55 -7.25
CA THR A 112 6.82 -4.47 -5.78
C THR A 112 5.38 -4.34 -5.28
N ILE A 113 4.58 -3.45 -5.88
CA ILE A 113 3.19 -3.24 -5.47
C ILE A 113 2.34 -4.48 -5.78
N ASP A 114 2.59 -5.15 -6.91
CA ASP A 114 1.92 -6.40 -7.28
C ASP A 114 2.28 -7.55 -6.33
N MET A 115 3.56 -7.71 -5.98
CA MET A 115 3.97 -8.69 -4.97
C MET A 115 3.45 -8.35 -3.57
N ALA A 116 3.33 -7.06 -3.23
CA ALA A 116 2.72 -6.63 -1.98
C ALA A 116 1.23 -7.00 -1.95
N ARG A 117 0.51 -6.79 -3.06
CA ARG A 117 -0.87 -7.26 -3.23
C ARG A 117 -0.95 -8.77 -3.05
N ASP A 118 -0.10 -9.54 -3.74
CA ASP A 118 -0.10 -11.00 -3.66
C ASP A 118 0.18 -11.50 -2.23
N ALA A 119 1.11 -10.87 -1.51
CA ALA A 119 1.31 -11.17 -0.09
C ALA A 119 0.08 -10.88 0.75
N TYR A 120 -0.61 -9.77 0.47
CA TYR A 120 -1.80 -9.35 1.22
C TYR A 120 -2.98 -10.29 1.02
N VAL A 121 -3.19 -10.81 -0.19
CA VAL A 121 -4.27 -11.77 -0.50
C VAL A 121 -3.86 -13.23 -0.35
N ASP A 122 -2.72 -13.50 0.29
CA ASP A 122 -2.13 -14.82 0.48
C ASP A 122 -1.83 -15.61 -0.83
N GLU A 123 -1.63 -14.93 -1.95
CA GLU A 123 -1.20 -15.52 -3.23
C GLU A 123 0.29 -15.92 -3.23
N PRO A 124 0.72 -16.82 -4.13
CA PRO A 124 2.12 -17.23 -4.25
C PRO A 124 2.98 -16.07 -4.76
N LEU A 125 4.07 -15.80 -4.05
CA LEU A 125 5.02 -14.74 -4.38
C LEU A 125 5.98 -15.20 -5.49
N ASP A 126 5.79 -14.68 -6.70
CA ASP A 126 6.65 -14.96 -7.85
C ASP A 126 7.07 -13.65 -8.54
N LEU A 127 8.34 -13.27 -8.33
CA LEU A 127 8.96 -12.10 -8.95
C LEU A 127 8.82 -12.11 -10.47
N ARG A 128 8.94 -13.27 -11.12
CA ARG A 128 8.85 -13.37 -12.57
C ARG A 128 7.43 -13.09 -13.04
N ARG A 129 6.42 -13.58 -12.32
CA ARG A 129 5.01 -13.30 -12.60
C ARG A 129 4.74 -11.80 -12.47
N SER A 130 5.12 -11.19 -11.34
CA SER A 130 4.88 -9.76 -11.10
C SER A 130 5.66 -8.85 -12.05
N PHE A 131 6.90 -9.21 -12.42
CA PHE A 131 7.67 -8.47 -13.43
C PHE A 131 7.04 -8.55 -14.81
N ASN A 132 6.58 -9.74 -15.22
CA ASN A 132 5.88 -9.92 -16.51
C ASN A 132 4.54 -9.19 -16.52
N TYR A 133 3.80 -9.22 -15.41
CA TYR A 133 2.59 -8.43 -15.23
C TYR A 133 2.88 -6.93 -15.42
N ALA A 134 3.90 -6.42 -14.73
CA ALA A 134 4.34 -5.03 -14.84
C ALA A 134 4.72 -4.64 -16.28
N LEU A 135 5.47 -5.49 -16.98
CA LEU A 135 5.82 -5.30 -18.39
C LEU A 135 4.61 -5.32 -19.33
N SER A 136 3.67 -6.25 -19.13
CA SER A 136 2.50 -6.40 -19.99
C SER A 136 1.60 -5.16 -19.96
N ARG A 137 1.64 -4.41 -18.85
CA ARG A 137 0.85 -3.19 -18.60
C ARG A 137 1.69 -1.92 -18.60
N ILE A 138 2.89 -1.96 -19.17
CA ILE A 138 3.84 -0.83 -19.15
C ILE A 138 3.22 0.47 -19.67
N GLY A 139 2.34 0.41 -20.68
CA GLY A 139 1.66 1.59 -21.22
C GLY A 139 0.75 2.27 -20.20
N THR A 140 -0.06 1.50 -19.48
CA THR A 140 -0.94 2.01 -18.42
C THR A 140 -0.12 2.60 -17.27
N PHE A 141 0.94 1.89 -16.86
CA PHE A 141 1.83 2.36 -15.79
C PHE A 141 2.61 3.61 -16.16
N PHE A 142 3.02 3.73 -17.42
CA PHE A 142 3.69 4.93 -17.93
C PHE A 142 2.79 6.15 -17.84
N ILE A 143 1.55 6.06 -18.36
CA ILE A 143 0.59 7.17 -18.27
C ILE A 143 0.22 7.45 -16.81
N ALA A 144 0.04 6.40 -15.99
CA ALA A 144 -0.23 6.55 -14.56
C ALA A 144 0.90 7.29 -13.83
N SER A 145 2.16 7.02 -14.17
CA SER A 145 3.31 7.70 -13.56
C SER A 145 3.37 9.19 -13.90
N ILE A 146 2.97 9.58 -15.12
CA ILE A 146 2.86 10.99 -15.51
C ILE A 146 1.76 11.68 -14.68
N VAL A 147 0.61 11.03 -14.54
CA VAL A 147 -0.50 11.59 -13.73
C VAL A 147 -0.10 11.66 -12.25
N ALA A 148 0.52 10.61 -11.71
CA ALA A 148 1.02 10.58 -10.33
C ALA A 148 2.04 11.71 -10.10
N ALA A 149 2.96 11.93 -11.05
CA ALA A 149 3.93 13.01 -10.98
C ALA A 149 3.24 14.39 -10.94
N LEU A 150 2.24 14.62 -11.81
CA LEU A 150 1.46 15.86 -11.80
C LEU A 150 0.70 16.08 -10.49
N LEU A 151 0.10 15.03 -9.92
CA LEU A 151 -0.55 15.09 -8.61
C LEU A 151 0.47 15.37 -7.49
N SER A 152 1.66 14.77 -7.56
CA SER A 152 2.71 14.93 -6.55
C SER A 152 3.34 16.33 -6.49
N LEU A 153 3.07 17.19 -7.48
CA LEU A 153 3.53 18.59 -7.46
C LEU A 153 3.02 19.37 -6.24
N THR A 154 1.87 18.97 -5.70
CA THR A 154 1.33 19.54 -4.46
C THR A 154 1.45 18.53 -3.33
N ILE A 155 2.01 18.96 -2.19
CA ILE A 155 2.25 18.10 -1.02
C ILE A 155 0.95 17.38 -0.58
N VAL A 156 -0.19 18.05 -0.69
CA VAL A 156 -1.50 17.53 -0.28
C VAL A 156 -1.97 16.36 -1.17
N LEU A 157 -1.59 16.32 -2.45
CA LEU A 157 -2.02 15.28 -3.40
C LEU A 157 -1.00 14.14 -3.57
N ILE A 158 0.13 14.18 -2.86
CA ILE A 158 1.08 13.04 -2.84
C ILE A 158 0.41 11.73 -2.36
N PRO A 159 -0.31 11.67 -1.22
CA PRO A 159 -0.97 10.43 -0.80
C PRO A 159 -1.99 9.93 -1.81
N MET A 160 -2.65 10.86 -2.50
CA MET A 160 -3.60 10.56 -3.57
C MET A 160 -2.91 9.90 -4.77
N ALA A 161 -1.72 10.36 -5.15
CA ALA A 161 -0.92 9.75 -6.21
C ALA A 161 -0.50 8.31 -5.87
N ILE A 162 -0.10 8.05 -4.62
CA ILE A 162 0.28 6.72 -4.15
C ILE A 162 -0.94 5.77 -4.18
N LEU A 163 -2.06 6.20 -3.61
CA LEU A 163 -3.32 5.43 -3.62
C LEU A 163 -3.77 5.09 -5.04
N MET A 164 -3.69 6.04 -5.98
CA MET A 164 -4.04 5.79 -7.37
C MET A 164 -3.21 4.65 -7.96
N VAL A 165 -1.89 4.65 -7.75
CA VAL A 165 -1.02 3.58 -8.27
C VAL A 165 -1.37 2.24 -7.63
N VAL A 166 -1.59 2.20 -6.31
CA VAL A 166 -2.01 1.00 -5.58
C VAL A 166 -3.33 0.45 -6.14
N ILE A 167 -4.32 1.32 -6.40
CA ILE A 167 -5.62 0.91 -6.96
C ILE A 167 -5.47 0.34 -8.37
N ILE A 168 -4.66 0.94 -9.24
CA ILE A 168 -4.42 0.44 -10.61
C ILE A 168 -3.88 -0.99 -10.55
N VAL A 169 -2.95 -1.27 -9.64
CA VAL A 169 -2.35 -2.60 -9.47
C VAL A 169 -3.35 -3.57 -8.83
N MET A 170 -4.05 -3.16 -7.78
CA MET A 170 -4.94 -4.05 -7.01
C MET A 170 -6.22 -4.42 -7.75
N ASP A 171 -6.85 -3.45 -8.40
CA ASP A 171 -8.11 -3.66 -9.14
C ASP A 171 -7.90 -3.92 -10.63
N GLU A 172 -6.66 -3.80 -11.11
CA GLU A 172 -6.33 -3.99 -12.51
C GLU A 172 -7.05 -3.02 -13.46
N THR A 173 -7.45 -1.84 -12.96
CA THR A 173 -8.27 -0.86 -13.69
C THR A 173 -7.46 0.21 -14.42
N GLY A 174 -8.16 0.98 -15.26
CA GLY A 174 -7.58 2.15 -15.91
C GLY A 174 -7.45 3.36 -14.99
N ILE A 175 -6.70 4.36 -15.46
CA ILE A 175 -6.30 5.54 -14.67
C ILE A 175 -7.51 6.35 -14.19
N MET A 176 -8.52 6.56 -15.03
CA MET A 176 -9.68 7.38 -14.68
C MET A 176 -10.48 6.79 -13.51
N ASP A 177 -10.69 5.47 -13.53
CA ASP A 177 -11.38 4.76 -12.46
C ASP A 177 -10.54 4.78 -11.16
N ALA A 178 -9.23 4.57 -11.28
CA ALA A 178 -8.31 4.63 -10.16
C ALA A 178 -8.27 6.01 -9.48
N ILE A 179 -8.30 7.11 -10.26
CA ILE A 179 -8.37 8.48 -9.71
C ILE A 179 -9.68 8.66 -8.93
N SER A 180 -10.82 8.29 -9.53
CA SER A 180 -12.12 8.43 -8.87
C SER A 180 -12.16 7.66 -7.54
N LYS A 181 -11.68 6.41 -7.54
CA LYS A 181 -11.59 5.57 -6.34
C LYS A 181 -10.62 6.13 -5.32
N ALA A 182 -9.45 6.59 -5.73
CA ALA A 182 -8.45 7.18 -4.84
C ALA A 182 -9.01 8.43 -4.14
N PHE A 183 -9.80 9.26 -4.84
CA PHE A 183 -10.46 10.42 -4.23
C PHE A 183 -11.51 9.98 -3.21
N GLY A 184 -12.24 8.91 -3.51
CA GLY A 184 -13.18 8.28 -2.58
C GLY A 184 -12.48 7.82 -1.29
N VAL A 185 -11.36 7.11 -1.42
CA VAL A 185 -10.55 6.66 -0.27
C VAL A 185 -10.02 7.85 0.52
N PHE A 186 -9.39 8.81 -0.16
CA PHE A 186 -8.78 9.98 0.46
C PHE A 186 -9.80 10.82 1.23
N THR A 187 -11.02 10.97 0.72
CA THR A 187 -12.05 11.81 1.37
C THR A 187 -12.75 11.12 2.53
N LYS A 188 -12.95 9.79 2.47
CA LYS A 188 -13.60 9.05 3.56
C LYS A 188 -12.65 8.69 4.69
N ASP A 189 -11.44 8.26 4.35
CA ASP A 189 -10.42 7.77 5.28
C ASP A 189 -9.23 8.74 5.40
N LEU A 190 -9.52 10.04 5.27
CA LEU A 190 -8.51 11.12 5.25
C LEU A 190 -7.56 11.05 6.44
N GLY A 191 -8.08 10.76 7.64
CA GLY A 191 -7.30 10.69 8.87
C GLY A 191 -6.20 9.63 8.79
N ASP A 192 -6.56 8.41 8.38
CA ASP A 192 -5.60 7.30 8.33
C ASP A 192 -4.58 7.49 7.20
N VAL A 193 -5.04 7.96 6.04
CA VAL A 193 -4.17 8.27 4.91
C VAL A 193 -3.15 9.36 5.27
N ILE A 194 -3.56 10.42 5.97
CA ILE A 194 -2.65 11.48 6.42
C ILE A 194 -1.64 10.94 7.44
N ILE A 195 -2.06 10.12 8.41
CA ILE A 195 -1.13 9.59 9.41
C ILE A 195 -0.09 8.67 8.77
N VAL A 196 -0.51 7.76 7.87
CA VAL A 196 0.41 6.91 7.11
C VAL A 196 1.35 7.76 6.26
N PHE A 197 0.86 8.84 5.64
CA PHE A 197 1.68 9.76 4.88
C PHE A 197 2.72 10.50 5.75
N VAL A 198 2.35 10.96 6.94
CA VAL A 198 3.29 11.57 7.89
C VAL A 198 4.34 10.54 8.34
N ALA A 199 3.92 9.31 8.62
CA ALA A 199 4.84 8.21 8.93
C ALA A 199 5.79 7.94 7.76
N ALA A 200 5.32 8.00 6.51
CA ALA A 200 6.16 7.85 5.33
C ALA A 200 7.27 8.91 5.27
N ILE A 201 6.93 10.18 5.51
CA ILE A 201 7.91 11.29 5.52
C ILE A 201 8.95 11.10 6.63
N VAL A 202 8.49 10.81 7.85
CA VAL A 202 9.38 10.63 9.01
C VAL A 202 10.28 9.41 8.81
N GLY A 203 9.72 8.28 8.40
CA GLY A 203 10.49 7.05 8.14
C GLY A 203 11.54 7.24 7.05
N ASN A 204 11.18 7.83 5.92
CA ASN A 204 12.13 8.11 4.84
C ASN A 204 13.26 9.05 5.30
N THR A 205 12.94 10.08 6.09
CA THR A 205 13.95 11.01 6.61
C THR A 205 14.93 10.32 7.55
N LEU A 206 14.42 9.51 8.49
CA LEU A 206 15.25 8.79 9.47
C LEU A 206 16.12 7.72 8.81
N LEU A 207 15.54 6.92 7.89
CA LEU A 207 16.27 5.85 7.20
C LEU A 207 17.30 6.40 6.22
N GLY A 208 17.03 7.56 5.60
CA GLY A 208 17.96 8.23 4.70
C GLY A 208 19.23 8.73 5.38
N TRP A 209 19.24 8.88 6.71
CA TRP A 209 20.43 9.28 7.45
C TRP A 209 21.41 8.12 7.69
N ALA A 210 20.99 6.87 7.43
CA ALA A 210 21.89 5.72 7.56
C ALA A 210 22.89 5.69 6.38
N PRO A 211 24.20 5.86 6.64
CA PRO A 211 25.20 5.79 5.59
C PRO A 211 25.25 4.39 4.97
N LEU A 212 25.55 4.30 3.67
CA LEU A 212 25.71 3.08 2.88
C LEU A 212 24.45 2.22 2.67
N VAL A 213 23.59 2.07 3.67
CA VAL A 213 22.39 1.21 3.61
C VAL A 213 21.08 1.97 3.53
N GLY A 214 21.07 3.30 3.70
CA GLY A 214 19.86 4.12 3.73
C GLY A 214 18.98 3.93 2.51
N GLY A 215 19.55 3.85 1.30
CA GLY A 215 18.78 3.61 0.07
C GLY A 215 18.04 2.27 0.05
N LEU A 216 18.70 1.20 0.52
CA LEU A 216 18.06 -0.12 0.63
C LEU A 216 16.98 -0.15 1.72
N LEU A 217 17.24 0.51 2.86
CA LEU A 217 16.25 0.61 3.95
C LEU A 217 15.01 1.39 3.51
N ILE A 218 15.18 2.49 2.77
CA ILE A 218 14.07 3.26 2.18
C ILE A 218 13.29 2.39 1.20
N ALA A 219 13.96 1.60 0.35
CA ALA A 219 13.29 0.70 -0.57
C ALA A 219 12.44 -0.35 0.17
N CYS A 220 12.99 -0.98 1.22
CA CYS A 220 12.23 -1.92 2.06
C CYS A 220 11.07 -1.24 2.79
N TYR A 221 11.28 -0.02 3.29
CA TYR A 221 10.23 0.74 3.95
C TYR A 221 9.10 1.12 2.98
N GLY A 222 9.42 1.41 1.73
CA GLY A 222 8.44 1.60 0.65
C GLY A 222 7.47 0.43 0.52
N VAL A 223 7.98 -0.81 0.58
CA VAL A 223 7.13 -2.02 0.55
C VAL A 223 6.13 -2.07 1.72
N VAL A 224 6.58 -1.68 2.91
CA VAL A 224 5.70 -1.64 4.10
C VAL A 224 4.61 -0.58 3.93
N LEU A 225 4.95 0.57 3.35
CA LEU A 225 3.98 1.61 3.02
C LEU A 225 2.99 1.15 1.96
N ASP A 226 3.45 0.48 0.90
CA ASP A 226 2.59 -0.06 -0.15
C ASP A 226 1.57 -1.03 0.44
N LEU A 227 2.01 -1.95 1.32
CA LEU A 227 1.11 -2.85 2.05
C LEU A 227 0.10 -2.11 2.94
N ALA A 228 0.52 -1.05 3.63
CA ALA A 228 -0.38 -0.25 4.45
C ALA A 228 -1.46 0.44 3.58
N PHE A 229 -1.07 1.00 2.43
CA PHE A 229 -2.02 1.60 1.49
C PHE A 229 -2.94 0.56 0.84
N ILE A 230 -2.44 -0.66 0.57
CA ILE A 230 -3.26 -1.78 0.10
C ILE A 230 -4.30 -2.15 1.17
N ASP A 231 -3.94 -2.24 2.45
CA ASP A 231 -4.89 -2.55 3.53
C ASP A 231 -5.96 -1.46 3.68
N ILE A 232 -5.56 -0.18 3.63
CA ILE A 232 -6.50 0.96 3.63
C ILE A 232 -7.48 0.84 2.46
N TYR A 233 -6.97 0.63 1.24
CA TYR A 233 -7.84 0.55 0.06
C TYR A 233 -8.75 -0.69 0.10
N HIS A 234 -8.23 -1.84 0.50
CA HIS A 234 -9.01 -3.06 0.61
C HIS A 234 -10.14 -2.92 1.65
N HIS A 235 -9.87 -2.26 2.76
CA HIS A 235 -10.89 -1.93 3.76
C HIS A 235 -11.98 -1.02 3.19
N TYR A 236 -11.59 0.09 2.55
CA TYR A 236 -12.51 1.00 1.88
C TYR A 236 -13.38 0.28 0.85
N LYS A 237 -12.78 -0.59 0.02
CA LYS A 237 -13.50 -1.36 -1.00
C LYS A 237 -14.57 -2.26 -0.37
N LYS A 238 -14.24 -2.93 0.72
CA LYS A 238 -15.18 -3.82 1.43
C LYS A 238 -16.33 -3.05 2.06
N GLU A 239 -16.10 -1.86 2.60
CA GLU A 239 -17.14 -1.08 3.27
C GLU A 239 -18.05 -0.32 2.30
N TYR A 240 -17.52 0.16 1.17
CA TYR A 240 -18.22 1.12 0.31
C TYR A 240 -18.48 0.67 -1.13
N LEU A 241 -17.77 -0.35 -1.62
CA LEU A 241 -17.88 -0.81 -3.02
C LEU A 241 -18.42 -2.24 -3.15
N ALA A 242 -18.50 -3.01 -2.07
CA ALA A 242 -19.08 -4.34 -2.08
C ALA A 242 -20.62 -4.26 -2.00
N PHE A 243 -21.26 -4.22 -3.16
CA PHE A 243 -22.67 -4.60 -3.38
C PHE A 243 -22.72 -5.75 -4.39
#